data_AF-A0A7J0EUP5-F1
#
_entry.id   AF-A0A7J0EUP5-F1
#
_cell.length_a   1.000
_cell.length_b   1.000
_cell.length_c   1.000
_cell.angle_alpha   90.00
_cell.angle_beta   90.00
_cell.angle_gamma   90.00
#
_symmetry.space_group_name_H-M   'P 1'
#
loop_
_entity.id
_entity.type
_entity.pdbx_description
1 polymer ?
#
loop_
_entity_poly.entity_id
_entity_poly.type
_entity_poly.pdbx_seq_one_letter_code
_entity_poly.pdbx_strand_id
1 'polypeptide(L)'
;MACSNTFGLVTGAFLLGFGLSEIPKSIWKNADWTTRQKVLSHKVAKMAVKLDDAHQEFSNAIVVAQATSKQMSKRDPLRRCMNVIDDMVVQMFSEDSSFKPQGGRLGENDMDYDTDEKSMAVLRRQLQIAREEYYRCKRYAVKSVDKSALGFGFANFF
;
A
#
# COMPACT_ATOMS: atom_id res chain seq x y z
N MET A 1 3.59 -71.73 11.27
CA MET A 1 3.34 -70.36 11.81
C MET A 1 4.63 -69.54 11.74
N ALA A 2 4.96 -68.94 10.58
CA ALA A 2 6.14 -68.06 10.43
C ALA A 2 6.01 -67.02 9.30
N CYS A 3 4.79 -66.77 8.79
CA CYS A 3 4.57 -65.86 7.65
C CYS A 3 4.11 -64.45 8.07
N SER A 4 3.87 -64.21 9.36
CA SER A 4 3.45 -62.89 9.87
C SER A 4 4.63 -61.93 10.08
N ASN A 5 5.85 -62.46 10.28
CA ASN A 5 7.02 -61.65 10.61
C ASN A 5 7.60 -60.95 9.37
N THR A 6 7.45 -61.54 8.18
CA THR A 6 7.99 -60.97 6.93
C THR A 6 7.10 -59.87 6.38
N PHE A 7 5.77 -59.99 6.46
CA PHE A 7 4.86 -58.94 6.03
C PHE A 7 5.05 -57.66 6.86
N GLY A 8 5.18 -57.78 8.18
CA GLY A 8 5.48 -56.66 9.06
C GLY A 8 6.84 -56.00 8.80
N LEU A 9 7.88 -56.79 8.49
CA LEU A 9 9.19 -56.26 8.13
C LEU A 9 9.21 -55.58 6.76
N VAL A 10 8.50 -56.13 5.77
CA VAL A 10 8.40 -55.52 4.43
C VAL A 10 7.61 -54.22 4.48
N THR A 11 6.47 -54.20 5.18
CA THR A 11 5.68 -52.97 5.38
C THR A 11 6.44 -51.96 6.24
N GLY A 12 7.17 -52.40 7.27
CA GLY A 12 8.03 -51.53 8.09
C GLY A 12 9.18 -50.92 7.29
N ALA A 13 9.83 -51.69 6.43
CA ALA A 13 10.88 -51.21 5.53
C ALA A 13 10.34 -50.25 4.46
N PHE A 14 9.14 -50.52 3.93
CA PHE A 14 8.46 -49.60 3.02
C PHE A 14 8.06 -48.29 3.71
N LEU A 15 7.51 -48.34 4.92
CA LEU A 15 7.17 -47.13 5.70
C LEU A 15 8.41 -46.34 6.11
N LEU A 16 9.53 -47.01 6.43
CA LEU A 16 10.82 -46.34 6.64
C LEU A 16 11.32 -45.69 5.34
N GLY A 17 11.24 -46.38 4.20
CA GLY A 17 11.67 -45.86 2.91
C GLY A 17 10.82 -44.70 2.38
N PHE A 18 9.50 -44.77 2.51
CA PHE A 18 8.56 -43.72 2.12
C PHE A 18 8.54 -42.56 3.13
N GLY A 19 8.54 -42.85 4.43
CA GLY A 19 8.59 -41.86 5.50
C GLY A 19 9.88 -41.03 5.48
N LEU A 20 11.04 -41.63 5.18
CA LEU A 20 12.31 -40.89 5.01
C LEU A 20 12.46 -40.19 3.65
N SER A 21 11.65 -40.49 2.64
CA SER A 21 11.81 -39.87 1.30
C SER A 21 10.86 -38.69 1.09
N GLU A 22 9.64 -38.78 1.61
CA GLU A 22 8.61 -37.75 1.40
C GLU A 22 8.67 -36.63 2.43
N ILE A 23 9.01 -36.93 3.69
CA ILE A 23 9.12 -35.94 4.77
C ILE A 23 10.28 -34.94 4.54
N PRO A 24 11.52 -35.34 4.16
CA PRO A 24 12.57 -34.35 3.94
C PRO A 24 12.39 -33.55 2.65
N LYS A 25 11.73 -34.11 1.62
CA LYS A 25 11.41 -33.36 0.39
C LYS A 25 10.31 -32.33 0.61
N SER A 26 9.27 -32.66 1.38
CA SER A 26 8.23 -31.70 1.76
C SER A 26 8.80 -30.63 2.70
N ILE A 27 9.67 -30.99 3.65
CA ILE A 27 10.39 -30.04 4.51
C ILE A 27 11.32 -29.16 3.67
N TRP A 28 12.06 -29.65 2.67
CA TRP A 28 12.88 -28.80 1.81
C TRP A 28 12.05 -27.86 0.94
N LYS A 29 10.93 -28.34 0.39
CA LYS A 29 10.01 -27.54 -0.43
C LYS A 29 9.27 -26.49 0.40
N ASN A 30 9.02 -26.76 1.69
CA ASN A 30 8.46 -25.83 2.66
C ASN A 30 9.52 -25.03 3.45
N ALA A 31 10.81 -25.40 3.45
CA ALA A 31 11.88 -24.69 4.15
C ALA A 31 12.19 -23.34 3.49
N ASP A 32 11.91 -23.22 2.20
CA ASP A 32 11.88 -21.96 1.47
C ASP A 32 10.74 -21.02 1.89
N TRP A 33 9.96 -21.40 2.91
CA TRP A 33 9.03 -20.51 3.61
C TRP A 33 9.72 -19.22 4.08
N THR A 34 10.93 -19.31 4.62
CA THR A 34 11.68 -18.12 5.08
C THR A 34 12.04 -17.18 3.93
N THR A 35 12.46 -17.73 2.78
CA THR A 35 12.75 -16.98 1.56
C THR A 35 11.48 -16.35 0.99
N ARG A 36 10.37 -17.10 0.94
CA ARG A 36 9.06 -16.59 0.51
C ARG A 36 8.53 -15.49 1.43
N GLN A 37 8.64 -15.67 2.75
CA GLN A 37 8.24 -14.68 3.74
C GLN A 37 9.06 -13.40 3.60
N LYS A 38 10.38 -13.49 3.36
CA LYS A 38 11.25 -12.34 3.07
C LYS A 38 10.86 -11.61 1.78
N VAL A 39 10.54 -12.34 0.72
CA VAL A 39 10.12 -11.72 -0.55
C VAL A 39 8.75 -11.05 -0.42
N LEU A 40 7.82 -11.68 0.31
CA LEU A 40 6.50 -11.12 0.58
C LEU A 40 6.59 -9.89 1.49
N SER A 41 7.38 -9.95 2.57
CA SER A 41 7.58 -8.80 3.46
C SER A 41 8.25 -7.64 2.73
N HIS A 42 9.25 -7.91 1.88
CA HIS A 42 9.87 -6.90 1.03
C HIS A 42 8.87 -6.28 0.04
N LYS A 43 7.98 -7.07 -0.57
CA LYS A 43 6.93 -6.56 -1.45
C LYS A 43 5.93 -5.67 -0.70
N VAL A 44 5.46 -6.11 0.47
CA VAL A 44 4.53 -5.32 1.32
C VAL A 44 5.21 -4.05 1.79
N ALA A 45 6.46 -4.12 2.27
CA ALA A 45 7.23 -2.94 2.67
C ALA A 45 7.40 -1.95 1.51
N LYS A 46 7.74 -2.43 0.31
CA LYS A 46 7.86 -1.59 -0.89
C LYS A 46 6.52 -0.92 -1.27
N MET A 47 5.40 -1.62 -1.10
CA MET A 47 4.07 -1.05 -1.34
C MET A 47 3.69 -0.03 -0.26
N ALA A 48 4.03 -0.28 1.00
CA ALA A 48 3.82 0.65 2.10
C ALA A 48 4.61 1.95 1.87
N VAL A 49 5.88 1.85 1.47
CA VAL A 49 6.71 3.02 1.14
C VAL A 49 6.10 3.85 0.02
N LYS A 50 5.63 3.21 -1.07
CA LYS A 50 4.97 3.92 -2.18
C LYS A 50 3.66 4.58 -1.77
N LEU A 51 2.91 3.95 -0.87
CA LEU A 51 1.67 4.51 -0.35
C LEU A 51 1.95 5.72 0.54
N ASP A 52 2.99 5.65 1.37
CA ASP A 52 3.40 6.72 2.26
C ASP A 52 3.95 7.93 1.50
N ASP A 53 4.75 7.69 0.45
CA ASP A 53 5.28 8.74 -0.44
C ASP A 53 4.13 9.50 -1.13
N ALA A 54 3.18 8.78 -1.74
CA ALA A 54 2.00 9.37 -2.36
C ALA A 54 1.09 10.08 -1.33
N HIS A 55 0.99 9.55 -0.11
CA HIS A 55 0.25 10.18 0.98
C HIS A 55 0.92 11.51 1.41
N GLN A 56 2.25 11.56 1.41
CA GLN A 56 3.02 12.75 1.74
C GLN A 56 2.88 13.84 0.68
N GLU A 57 3.01 13.51 -0.60
CA GLU A 57 2.83 14.46 -1.71
C GLU A 57 1.43 15.06 -1.71
N PHE A 58 0.42 14.23 -1.51
CA PHE A 58 -0.96 14.69 -1.42
C PHE A 58 -1.22 15.55 -0.18
N SER A 59 -0.63 15.19 0.97
CA SER A 59 -0.70 16.00 2.20
C SER A 59 -0.07 17.38 1.99
N ASN A 60 1.09 17.44 1.35
CA ASN A 60 1.78 18.69 1.05
C ASN A 60 0.92 19.59 0.15
N ALA A 61 0.32 19.04 -0.92
CA ALA A 61 -0.55 19.80 -1.82
C ALA A 61 -1.77 20.40 -1.10
N ILE A 62 -2.35 19.68 -0.13
CA ILE A 62 -3.44 20.19 0.70
C ILE A 62 -2.97 21.32 1.62
N VAL A 63 -1.82 21.17 2.28
CA VAL A 63 -1.28 22.20 3.16
C VAL A 63 -0.95 23.47 2.38
N VAL A 64 -0.35 23.33 1.18
CA VAL A 64 -0.10 24.44 0.26
C VAL A 64 -1.40 25.12 -0.14
N ALA A 65 -2.43 24.35 -0.56
CA ALA A 65 -3.73 24.92 -0.87
C ALA A 65 -4.32 25.68 0.33
N GLN A 66 -4.29 25.12 1.53
CA GLN A 66 -4.78 25.80 2.72
C GLN A 66 -3.98 27.07 3.06
N ALA A 67 -2.65 27.03 2.92
CA ALA A 67 -1.79 28.18 3.14
C ALA A 67 -2.10 29.30 2.13
N THR A 68 -2.25 28.96 0.85
CA THR A 68 -2.62 29.91 -0.21
C THR A 68 -4.01 30.50 0.03
N SER A 69 -5.01 29.71 0.43
CA SER A 69 -6.34 30.23 0.80
C SER A 69 -6.28 31.23 1.94
N LYS A 70 -5.37 31.03 2.91
CA LYS A 70 -5.17 31.93 4.05
C LYS A 70 -4.41 33.21 3.68
N GLN A 71 -3.47 33.14 2.73
CA GLN A 71 -2.73 34.30 2.24
C GLN A 71 -3.59 35.21 1.34
N MET A 72 -4.55 34.66 0.60
CA MET A 72 -5.42 35.44 -0.28
C MET A 72 -6.41 36.34 0.47
N SER A 73 -6.53 37.59 0.01
CA SER A 73 -7.55 38.53 0.49
C SER A 73 -8.96 38.07 0.13
N LYS A 74 -9.93 38.28 1.03
CA LYS A 74 -11.36 37.92 0.82
C LYS A 74 -12.01 38.66 -0.37
N ARG A 75 -11.40 39.74 -0.84
CA ARG A 75 -11.90 40.60 -1.93
C ARG A 75 -11.21 40.35 -3.27
N ASP A 76 -10.32 39.36 -3.33
CA ASP A 76 -9.58 39.03 -4.54
C ASP A 76 -10.52 38.45 -5.61
N PRO A 77 -10.48 38.93 -6.87
CA PRO A 77 -11.19 38.31 -8.00
C PRO A 77 -10.94 36.81 -8.14
N LEU A 78 -9.73 36.34 -7.81
CA LEU A 78 -9.33 34.92 -7.87
C LEU A 78 -9.89 34.08 -6.73
N ARG A 79 -10.57 34.68 -5.74
CA ARG A 79 -11.18 33.96 -4.62
C ARG A 79 -12.17 32.89 -5.09
N ARG A 80 -12.84 33.11 -6.21
CA ARG A 80 -13.76 32.13 -6.80
C ARG A 80 -13.04 30.85 -7.23
N CYS A 81 -11.85 30.97 -7.81
CA CYS A 81 -11.02 29.82 -8.20
C CYS A 81 -10.57 29.04 -6.97
N MET A 82 -10.11 29.76 -5.93
CA MET A 82 -9.66 29.14 -4.70
C MET A 82 -10.79 28.44 -3.93
N ASN A 83 -11.99 29.03 -3.92
CA ASN A 83 -13.16 28.39 -3.30
C ASN A 83 -13.50 27.04 -3.93
N VAL A 84 -13.23 26.83 -5.22
CA VAL A 84 -13.42 25.51 -5.86
C VAL A 84 -12.37 24.52 -5.37
N ILE A 85 -11.14 24.97 -5.16
CA ILE A 85 -10.08 24.11 -4.59
C ILE A 85 -10.40 23.76 -3.14
N ASP A 86 -10.84 24.74 -2.34
CA ASP A 86 -11.29 24.52 -0.95
C ASP A 86 -12.46 23.53 -0.88
N ASP A 87 -13.47 23.66 -1.77
CA ASP A 87 -14.60 22.73 -1.84
C ASP A 87 -14.15 21.31 -2.21
N MET A 88 -13.21 21.17 -3.14
CA MET A 88 -12.61 19.86 -3.46
C MET A 88 -11.91 19.25 -2.26
N VAL A 89 -11.15 20.03 -1.49
CA VAL A 89 -10.47 19.56 -0.28
C VAL A 89 -11.49 19.12 0.77
N VAL A 90 -12.57 19.88 0.99
CA VAL A 90 -13.65 19.52 1.91
C VAL A 90 -14.37 18.23 1.48
N GLN A 91 -14.68 18.10 0.19
CA GLN A 91 -15.29 16.89 -0.35
C GLN A 91 -14.40 15.66 -0.10
N MET A 92 -13.08 15.79 -0.24
CA MET A 92 -12.14 14.69 0.01
C MET A 92 -12.12 14.27 1.48
N PHE A 93 -12.10 15.22 2.41
CA PHE A 93 -12.19 14.90 3.84
C PHE A 93 -13.52 14.24 4.23
N SER A 94 -14.59 14.55 3.49
CA SER A 94 -15.89 13.92 3.66
C SER A 94 -15.91 12.48 3.14
N GLU A 95 -15.20 12.19 2.05
CA GLU A 95 -15.08 10.84 1.46
C GLU A 95 -14.16 9.92 2.27
N ASP A 96 -13.04 10.44 2.79
CA ASP A 96 -12.02 9.68 3.50
C ASP A 96 -11.69 10.34 4.85
N SER A 97 -12.58 10.20 5.83
CA SER A 97 -12.43 10.80 7.17
C SER A 97 -11.23 10.25 7.97
N SER A 98 -10.65 9.13 7.53
CA SER A 98 -9.42 8.58 8.11
C SER A 98 -8.14 9.27 7.63
N PHE A 99 -8.21 10.06 6.55
CA PHE A 99 -7.06 10.73 5.98
C PHE A 99 -6.62 11.89 6.89
N LYS A 100 -5.39 11.84 7.39
CA LYS A 100 -4.80 12.90 8.20
C LYS A 100 -3.61 13.50 7.45
N PRO A 101 -3.70 14.76 7.00
CA PRO A 101 -2.60 15.39 6.28
C PRO A 101 -1.38 15.46 7.18
N GLN A 102 -0.27 14.84 6.77
CA GLN A 102 1.03 14.98 7.43
C GLN A 102 1.78 16.16 6.81
N GLY A 103 1.75 17.32 7.48
CA GLY A 103 2.49 18.51 7.06
C GLY A 103 3.93 18.49 7.58
N GLY A 104 4.83 17.77 6.90
CA GLY A 104 6.21 17.56 7.40
C GLY A 104 7.33 17.80 6.39
N ARG A 105 7.12 17.58 5.08
CA ARG A 105 8.14 17.78 4.03
C ARG A 105 7.69 18.80 3.00
N LEU A 106 7.54 20.05 3.38
CA LEU A 106 7.38 21.14 2.41
C LEU A 106 8.78 21.56 1.94
N GLY A 107 9.05 21.46 0.64
CA GLY A 107 10.28 21.99 0.05
C GLY A 107 10.19 23.51 -0.09
N GLU A 108 11.33 24.21 -0.11
CA GLU A 108 11.36 25.69 -0.28
C GLU A 108 10.65 26.15 -1.56
N ASN A 109 10.60 25.30 -2.61
CA ASN A 109 9.89 25.60 -3.86
C ASN A 109 8.36 25.42 -3.80
N ASP A 110 7.80 24.82 -2.73
CA ASP A 110 6.36 24.56 -2.61
C ASP A 110 5.56 25.78 -2.13
N MET A 111 6.24 26.87 -1.76
CA MET A 111 5.62 28.10 -1.22
C MET A 111 5.54 29.24 -2.23
N ASP A 112 6.17 29.11 -3.40
CA ASP A 112 6.19 30.15 -4.46
C ASP A 112 4.99 30.02 -5.41
N TYR A 113 3.78 30.05 -4.85
CA TYR A 113 2.57 30.20 -5.67
C TYR A 113 2.24 31.68 -5.77
N ASP A 114 2.59 32.27 -6.91
CA ASP A 114 2.07 33.59 -7.27
C ASP A 114 0.54 33.55 -7.25
N THR A 115 -0.10 34.61 -6.75
CA THR A 115 -1.56 34.80 -6.85
C THR A 115 -1.94 35.18 -8.28
N ASP A 116 -1.67 34.28 -9.22
CA ASP A 116 -2.05 34.39 -10.62
C ASP A 116 -2.95 33.21 -11.02
N GLU A 117 -3.70 33.41 -12.11
CA GLU A 117 -4.68 32.42 -12.58
C GLU A 117 -3.99 31.11 -13.02
N LYS A 118 -2.75 31.19 -13.52
CA LYS A 118 -1.98 30.03 -13.96
C LYS A 118 -1.54 29.18 -12.78
N SER A 119 -1.03 29.78 -11.70
CA SER A 119 -0.64 29.03 -10.50
C SER A 119 -1.84 28.39 -9.82
N MET A 120 -3.02 29.02 -9.85
CA MET A 120 -4.26 28.41 -9.36
C MET A 120 -4.68 27.18 -10.18
N ALA A 121 -4.55 27.25 -11.51
CA ALA A 121 -4.80 26.11 -12.38
C ALA A 121 -3.78 24.98 -12.17
N VAL A 122 -2.51 25.31 -11.97
CA VAL A 122 -1.45 24.35 -11.63
C VAL A 122 -1.72 23.69 -10.29
N LEU A 123 -2.04 24.46 -9.24
CA LEU A 123 -2.36 23.95 -7.91
C LEU A 123 -3.54 22.96 -7.96
N ARG A 124 -4.62 23.32 -8.64
CA ARG A 124 -5.78 22.43 -8.82
C ARG A 124 -5.38 21.14 -9.53
N ARG A 125 -4.59 21.24 -10.60
CA ARG A 125 -4.14 20.08 -11.36
C ARG A 125 -3.24 19.17 -10.53
N GLN A 126 -2.27 19.74 -9.80
CA GLN A 126 -1.38 19.00 -8.90
C GLN A 126 -2.18 18.27 -7.83
N LEU A 127 -3.15 18.94 -7.21
CA LEU A 127 -4.02 18.36 -6.19
C LEU A 127 -4.87 17.21 -6.74
N GLN A 128 -5.38 17.32 -7.98
CA GLN A 128 -6.09 16.23 -8.65
C GLN A 128 -5.19 15.03 -8.97
N ILE A 129 -3.99 15.27 -9.50
CA ILE A 129 -3.02 14.21 -9.82
C ILE A 129 -2.61 13.48 -8.53
N ALA A 130 -2.21 14.22 -7.50
CA ALA A 130 -1.81 13.65 -6.22
C ALA A 130 -2.95 12.85 -5.56
N ARG A 131 -4.20 13.34 -5.65
CA ARG A 131 -5.39 12.59 -5.23
C ARG A 131 -5.50 11.27 -5.98
N GLU A 132 -5.48 11.30 -7.31
CA GLU A 132 -5.63 10.11 -8.14
C GLU A 132 -4.54 9.07 -7.85
N GLU A 133 -3.30 9.52 -7.70
CA GLU A 133 -2.16 8.67 -7.37
C GLU A 133 -2.30 8.04 -5.97
N TYR A 134 -2.71 8.81 -4.97
CA TYR A 134 -2.99 8.29 -3.63
C TYR A 134 -4.07 7.20 -3.65
N TYR A 135 -5.24 7.48 -4.26
CA TYR A 135 -6.32 6.49 -4.35
C TYR A 135 -5.95 5.28 -5.20
N ARG A 136 -5.14 5.46 -6.24
CA ARG A 136 -4.60 4.37 -7.05
C ARG A 136 -3.68 3.47 -6.22
N CYS A 137 -2.73 4.05 -5.50
CA CYS A 137 -1.84 3.33 -4.59
C CYS A 137 -2.61 2.63 -3.47
N LYS A 138 -3.60 3.29 -2.84
CA LYS A 138 -4.48 2.69 -1.82
C LYS A 138 -5.21 1.46 -2.36
N ARG A 139 -5.81 1.54 -3.55
CA ARG A 139 -6.47 0.40 -4.21
C ARG A 139 -5.51 -0.75 -4.51
N TYR A 140 -4.28 -0.46 -4.96
CA TYR A 140 -3.28 -1.50 -5.18
C TYR A 140 -2.81 -2.15 -3.88
N ALA A 141 -2.63 -1.35 -2.81
CA ALA A 141 -2.26 -1.85 -1.50
C ALA A 141 -3.31 -2.83 -0.96
N VAL A 142 -4.59 -2.46 -0.95
CA VAL A 142 -5.69 -3.33 -0.50
C VAL A 142 -5.74 -4.63 -1.31
N LYS A 143 -5.70 -4.54 -2.65
CA LYS A 143 -5.68 -5.74 -3.52
C LYS A 143 -4.47 -6.64 -3.28
N SER A 144 -3.31 -6.07 -2.94
CA SER A 144 -2.10 -6.84 -2.66
C SER A 144 -2.17 -7.56 -1.31
N VAL A 145 -2.80 -6.94 -0.31
CA VAL A 145 -3.06 -7.54 1.00
C VAL A 145 -4.05 -8.70 0.87
N ASP A 146 -5.16 -8.52 0.14
CA ASP A 146 -6.16 -9.58 -0.06
C ASP A 146 -5.57 -10.81 -0.76
N LYS A 147 -4.76 -10.62 -1.80
CA LYS A 147 -4.05 -11.72 -2.48
C LYS A 147 -3.04 -12.42 -1.59
N SER A 148 -2.40 -11.68 -0.69
CA SER A 148 -1.43 -12.24 0.26
C SER A 148 -2.14 -13.02 1.37
N ALA A 149 -3.31 -12.55 1.82
CA ALA A 149 -4.17 -13.26 2.78
C ALA A 149 -4.76 -14.55 2.18
N LEU A 150 -5.23 -14.51 0.92
CA LEU A 150 -5.70 -15.71 0.20
C LEU A 150 -4.57 -16.73 -0.03
N GLY A 151 -3.35 -16.28 -0.28
CA GLY A 151 -2.17 -17.16 -0.40
C GLY A 151 -1.76 -17.82 0.92
N PHE A 152 -2.00 -17.17 2.06
CA PHE A 152 -1.80 -17.75 3.40
C PHE A 152 -2.90 -18.73 3.80
N GLY A 153 -4.15 -18.49 3.37
CA GLY A 153 -5.29 -19.37 3.65
C GLY A 153 -5.18 -20.75 2.98
N PHE A 154 -4.60 -20.82 1.79
CA PHE A 154 -4.37 -22.10 1.10
C PHE A 154 -3.15 -22.88 1.62
N ALA A 155 -2.17 -22.20 2.23
CA ALA A 155 -0.95 -22.84 2.75
C ALA A 155 -1.13 -23.49 4.14
N ASN A 156 -2.20 -23.15 4.87
CA ASN A 156 -2.52 -23.75 6.18
C ASN A 156 -3.47 -24.95 6.11
N PHE A 157 -3.85 -25.40 4.90
CA PHE A 157 -4.82 -26.49 4.70
C PHE A 157 -4.24 -27.76 4.06
N PHE A 158 -2.91 -27.86 3.89
CA PHE A 158 -2.22 -29.07 3.42
C PHE A 158 -0.94 -29.34 4.22
#